data_AF-A0A6B1G4P6-F1
#
_entry.id   AF-A0A6B1G4P6-F1
#
_cell.length_a   1.000
_cell.length_b   1.000
_cell.length_c   1.000
_cell.angle_alpha   90.00
_cell.angle_beta   90.00
_cell.angle_gamma   90.00
#
_symmetry.space_group_name_H-M   'P 1'
#
loop_
_entity.id
_entity.type
_entity.pdbx_description
1 polymer ?
#
loop_
_entity_poly.entity_id
_entity_poly.type
_entity_poly.pdbx_seq_one_letter_code
_entity_poly.pdbx_strand_id
1 'polypeptide(L)'
;MLLAGLGLLAIDEGRIRMAALAAMLIIAGIIIAIQVRPLALWCLALGHRLPIVDRFADKMSAFYESSYFLLQPKYLFTSVFIGVVSWASQGIGFYLVLLGFGAEAGAGSLLTAVSAFNMSTVVGAVVATPGGLGGVESSLAALSIQLLDMSRPAAAAAALVIRFATLWFGVAIGLVCLALWPHLLTVQKGTIAKGQQAQA
;
A
#
# COMPACT_ATOMS: atom_id res chain seq x y z
N MET A 1 -6.70 0.89 -3.81
CA MET A 1 -7.93 1.57 -3.39
C MET A 1 -8.80 2.02 -4.55
N LEU A 2 -8.30 2.83 -5.50
CA LEU A 2 -9.11 3.21 -6.68
C LEU A 2 -9.49 2.01 -7.57
N LEU A 3 -8.54 1.13 -7.87
CA LEU A 3 -8.79 -0.11 -8.63
C LEU A 3 -9.70 -1.08 -7.86
N ALA A 4 -9.49 -1.18 -6.54
CA ALA A 4 -10.31 -2.00 -5.66
C ALA A 4 -11.77 -1.48 -5.62
N GLY A 5 -11.95 -0.15 -5.55
CA GLY A 5 -13.27 0.49 -5.60
C GLY A 5 -13.96 0.36 -6.96
N LEU A 6 -13.20 0.42 -8.07
CA LEU A 6 -13.72 0.15 -9.41
C LEU A 6 -14.22 -1.30 -9.56
N GLY A 7 -13.47 -2.28 -9.05
CA GLY A 7 -13.90 -3.68 -9.02
C GLY A 7 -15.11 -3.91 -8.11
N LEU A 8 -15.19 -3.20 -6.98
CA LEU A 8 -16.30 -3.30 -6.05
C LEU A 8 -17.59 -2.64 -6.55
N LEU A 9 -17.49 -1.60 -7.39
CA LEU A 9 -18.64 -0.98 -8.06
C LEU A 9 -19.29 -1.92 -9.09
N ALA A 10 -18.58 -2.96 -9.51
CA ALA A 10 -19.10 -4.01 -10.38
C ALA A 10 -19.77 -5.18 -9.61
N ILE A 11 -19.73 -5.20 -8.27
CA ILE A 11 -20.36 -6.22 -7.42
C ILE A 11 -21.68 -5.65 -6.87
N ASP A 12 -22.79 -6.34 -7.12
CA ASP A 12 -24.16 -5.87 -6.88
C ASP A 12 -24.63 -5.91 -5.40
N GLU A 13 -23.69 -5.92 -4.43
CA GLU A 13 -24.01 -5.87 -3.00
C GLU A 13 -23.96 -4.44 -2.45
N GLY A 14 -25.13 -3.85 -2.18
CA GLY A 14 -25.28 -2.45 -1.77
C GLY A 14 -24.51 -2.04 -0.50
N ARG A 15 -24.29 -2.94 0.46
CA ARG A 15 -23.55 -2.66 1.71
C ARG A 15 -22.06 -2.47 1.47
N ILE A 16 -21.49 -3.31 0.61
CA ILE A 16 -20.07 -3.32 0.26
C ILE A 16 -19.74 -2.07 -0.58
N ARG A 17 -20.64 -1.71 -1.51
CA ARG A 17 -20.54 -0.48 -2.32
C ARG A 17 -20.52 0.80 -1.48
N MET A 18 -21.37 0.88 -0.44
CA MET A 18 -21.44 2.05 0.44
C MET A 18 -20.17 2.20 1.30
N ALA A 19 -19.62 1.10 1.80
CA ALA A 19 -18.36 1.11 2.57
C ALA A 19 -17.18 1.61 1.73
N ALA A 20 -17.08 1.18 0.46
CA ALA A 20 -16.05 1.64 -0.46
C ALA A 20 -16.15 3.14 -0.75
N LEU A 21 -17.37 3.65 -1.00
CA LEU A 21 -17.60 5.08 -1.22
C LEU A 21 -17.23 5.92 0.00
N ALA A 22 -17.61 5.48 1.21
CA ALA A 22 -17.26 6.18 2.45
C ALA A 22 -15.74 6.26 2.66
N ALA A 23 -15.01 5.17 2.45
CA ALA A 23 -13.56 5.16 2.54
C ALA A 23 -12.91 6.11 1.52
N MET A 24 -13.42 6.15 0.28
CA MET A 24 -12.91 7.03 -0.77
C MET A 24 -13.12 8.51 -0.43
N LEU A 25 -14.29 8.85 0.12
CA LEU A 25 -14.61 10.21 0.58
C LEU A 25 -13.76 10.63 1.78
N ILE A 26 -13.50 9.73 2.74
CA ILE A 26 -12.62 10.02 3.88
C ILE A 26 -11.20 10.30 3.40
N ILE A 27 -10.66 9.48 2.50
CA ILE A 27 -9.32 9.68 1.94
C ILE A 27 -9.25 11.01 1.17
N ALA A 28 -10.24 11.30 0.34
CA ALA A 28 -10.32 12.57 -0.39
C ALA A 28 -10.40 13.77 0.59
N GLY A 29 -11.20 13.66 1.64
CA GLY A 29 -11.32 14.68 2.68
C GLY A 29 -10.02 14.93 3.42
N ILE A 30 -9.27 13.88 3.76
CA ILE A 30 -7.93 13.98 4.39
C ILE A 30 -6.96 14.68 3.43
N ILE A 31 -6.94 14.30 2.15
CA ILE A 31 -6.07 14.92 1.14
C ILE A 31 -6.39 16.41 0.99
N ILE A 32 -7.68 16.76 0.90
CA ILE A 32 -8.13 18.15 0.80
C ILE A 32 -7.73 18.93 2.07
N ALA A 33 -7.98 18.37 3.26
CA ALA A 33 -7.62 19.00 4.53
C ALA A 33 -6.11 19.28 4.63
N ILE A 34 -5.25 18.38 4.13
CA ILE A 34 -3.80 18.59 4.09
C ILE A 34 -3.40 19.65 3.05
N GLN A 35 -4.13 19.78 1.94
CA GLN A 35 -3.86 20.80 0.91
C GLN A 35 -4.22 22.23 1.38
N VAL A 36 -5.09 22.41 2.37
CA VAL A 36 -5.44 23.73 2.90
C VAL A 36 -4.34 24.23 3.86
N ARG A 37 -3.30 24.88 3.28
CA ARG A 37 -2.20 25.56 4.01
C ARG A 37 -2.63 26.35 5.27
N PRO A 38 -3.68 27.19 5.25
CA PRO A 38 -4.04 27.97 6.43
C PRO A 38 -4.61 27.13 7.58
N LEU A 39 -5.20 25.96 7.30
CA LEU A 39 -5.75 25.06 8.32
C LEU A 39 -4.63 24.28 9.03
N ALA A 40 -3.61 23.85 8.27
CA ALA A 40 -2.43 23.21 8.82
C ALA A 40 -1.57 24.18 9.66
N LEU A 41 -1.36 25.41 9.18
CA LEU A 41 -0.65 26.45 9.95
C LEU A 41 -1.46 26.90 11.18
N TRP A 42 -2.79 26.95 11.10
CA TRP A 42 -3.65 27.25 12.24
C TRP A 42 -3.63 26.14 13.30
N CYS A 43 -3.68 24.86 12.90
CA CYS A 43 -3.50 23.72 13.80
C CYS A 43 -2.10 23.70 14.45
N LEU A 44 -1.04 24.04 13.69
CA LEU A 44 0.32 24.16 14.22
C LEU A 44 0.43 25.34 15.21
N ALA A 45 -0.21 26.48 14.92
CA ALA A 45 -0.26 27.62 15.83
C ALA A 45 -1.04 27.33 17.12
N LEU A 46 -2.09 26.50 17.05
CA LEU A 46 -2.81 26.00 18.21
C LEU A 46 -1.94 25.04 19.04
N GLY A 47 -1.14 24.21 18.37
CA GLY A 47 -0.16 23.32 18.99
C GLY A 47 0.99 24.05 19.68
N HIS A 48 1.45 25.18 19.14
CA HIS A 48 2.51 26.02 19.73
C HIS A 48 2.14 26.61 21.10
N ARG A 49 0.86 26.60 21.48
CA ARG A 49 0.40 27.02 22.82
C ARG A 49 0.52 25.93 23.88
N LEU A 50 0.90 24.71 23.50
CA LEU A 50 1.12 23.60 24.42
C LEU A 50 2.63 23.31 24.56
N PRO A 51 3.22 23.46 25.76
CA PRO A 51 4.68 23.35 25.98
C PRO A 51 5.27 21.97 25.65
N ILE A 52 4.43 20.95 25.46
CA ILE A 52 4.84 19.59 25.07
C ILE A 52 5.07 19.47 23.56
N VAL A 53 4.36 20.26 22.74
CA VAL A 53 4.39 20.18 21.27
C VAL A 53 5.52 21.01 20.68
N ASP A 54 5.99 22.03 21.40
CA ASP A 54 7.05 22.94 20.96
C ASP A 54 8.36 22.21 20.61
N ARG A 55 8.72 21.19 21.41
CA ARG A 55 9.89 20.32 21.16
C ARG A 55 9.78 19.45 19.90
N PHE A 56 8.56 19.21 19.42
CA PHE A 56 8.29 18.42 18.21
C PHE A 56 7.90 19.30 17.03
N ALA A 57 7.65 20.60 17.24
CA ALA A 57 7.15 21.53 16.23
C ALA A 57 8.07 21.60 15.00
N ASP A 58 9.39 21.63 15.19
CA ASP A 58 10.35 21.63 14.08
C ASP A 58 10.30 20.33 13.26
N LYS A 59 10.15 19.18 13.92
CA LYS A 59 10.01 17.87 13.25
C LYS A 59 8.67 17.73 12.54
N MET A 60 7.60 18.26 13.14
CA MET A 60 6.28 18.27 12.53
C MET A 60 6.20 19.24 11.35
N SER A 61 6.92 20.37 11.40
CA SER A 61 7.03 21.32 10.30
C SER A 61 7.79 20.72 9.11
N ALA A 62 8.92 20.04 9.35
CA ALA A 62 9.65 19.31 8.31
C ALA A 62 8.84 18.15 7.70
N PHE A 63 8.09 17.42 8.53
CA PHE A 63 7.16 16.38 8.08
C PHE A 63 6.00 16.96 7.26
N TYR A 64 5.48 18.12 7.67
CA TYR A 64 4.42 18.84 6.96
C TYR A 64 4.90 19.40 5.62
N GLU A 65 6.05 20.05 5.56
CA GLU A 65 6.68 20.53 4.31
C GLU A 65 6.88 19.39 3.32
N SER A 66 7.41 18.25 3.79
CA SER A 66 7.61 17.05 2.97
C SER A 66 6.28 16.46 2.47
N SER A 67 5.29 16.36 3.37
CA SER A 67 3.94 15.87 3.02
C SER A 67 3.24 16.82 2.05
N TYR A 68 3.37 18.13 2.24
CA TYR A 68 2.83 19.16 1.37
C TYR A 68 3.44 19.08 -0.03
N PHE A 69 4.77 18.91 -0.13
CA PHE A 69 5.45 18.72 -1.40
C PHE A 69 4.96 17.46 -2.12
N LEU A 70 4.85 16.34 -1.41
CA LEU A 70 4.34 15.07 -1.97
C LEU A 70 2.86 15.15 -2.39
N LEU A 71 2.05 15.93 -1.68
CA LEU A 71 0.61 16.08 -1.92
C LEU A 71 0.25 17.22 -2.89
N GLN A 72 1.25 17.92 -3.46
CA GLN A 72 0.97 18.88 -4.53
C GLN A 72 0.34 18.13 -5.72
N PRO A 73 -0.68 18.71 -6.39
CA PRO A 73 -1.44 18.01 -7.44
C PRO A 73 -0.58 17.37 -8.53
N LYS A 74 0.54 18.01 -8.91
CA LYS A 74 1.50 17.50 -9.90
C LYS A 74 2.16 16.19 -9.46
N TYR A 75 2.72 16.16 -8.24
CA TYR A 75 3.41 14.98 -7.71
C TYR A 75 2.43 13.89 -7.28
N LEU A 76 1.27 14.29 -6.77
CA LEU A 76 0.18 13.39 -6.43
C LEU A 76 -0.29 12.61 -7.66
N PHE A 77 -0.51 13.28 -8.80
CA PHE A 77 -0.95 12.60 -10.01
C PHE A 77 0.09 11.58 -10.50
N THR A 78 1.36 11.96 -10.58
CA THR A 78 2.43 11.03 -11.00
C THR A 78 2.58 9.86 -10.04
N SER A 79 2.54 10.11 -8.73
CA SER A 79 2.67 9.06 -7.72
C SER A 79 1.47 8.10 -7.72
N VAL A 80 0.25 8.63 -7.87
CA VAL A 80 -0.97 7.83 -8.01
C VAL A 80 -0.93 7.01 -9.29
N PHE A 81 -0.51 7.60 -10.42
CA PHE A 81 -0.40 6.88 -11.68
C PHE A 81 0.59 5.71 -11.60
N ILE A 82 1.81 5.97 -11.08
CA ILE A 82 2.82 4.92 -10.86
C ILE A 82 2.26 3.83 -9.94
N GLY A 83 1.58 4.24 -8.86
CA GLY A 83 0.91 3.31 -7.96
C GLY A 83 -0.11 2.44 -8.68
N VAL A 84 -1.03 3.05 -9.43
CA VAL A 84 -2.08 2.33 -10.20
C VAL A 84 -1.44 1.31 -11.15
N VAL A 85 -0.41 1.69 -11.91
CA VAL A 85 0.28 0.79 -12.84
C VAL A 85 0.97 -0.36 -12.09
N SER A 86 1.63 -0.07 -10.97
CA SER A 86 2.30 -1.08 -10.14
C SER A 86 1.34 -2.07 -9.47
N TRP A 87 0.18 -1.61 -9.00
CA TRP A 87 -0.85 -2.49 -8.45
C TRP A 87 -1.60 -3.28 -9.53
N ALA A 88 -1.82 -2.67 -10.70
CA ALA A 88 -2.41 -3.35 -11.85
C ALA A 88 -1.50 -4.47 -12.36
N SER A 89 -0.19 -4.25 -12.44
CA SER A 89 0.76 -5.29 -12.90
C SER A 89 0.76 -6.51 -11.97
N GLN A 90 0.64 -6.31 -10.65
CA GLN A 90 0.49 -7.42 -9.71
C GLN A 90 -0.82 -8.19 -9.90
N GLY A 91 -1.93 -7.48 -10.12
CA GLY A 91 -3.21 -8.11 -10.43
C GLY A 91 -3.20 -8.90 -11.75
N ILE A 92 -2.54 -8.37 -12.78
CA ILE A 92 -2.30 -9.08 -14.05
C ILE A 92 -1.42 -10.30 -13.83
N GLY A 93 -0.36 -10.18 -13.01
CA GLY A 93 0.47 -11.31 -12.62
C GLY A 93 -0.34 -12.41 -11.95
N PHE A 94 -1.26 -12.04 -11.05
CA PHE A 94 -2.17 -13.01 -10.43
C PHE A 94 -3.09 -13.69 -11.44
N TYR A 95 -3.66 -12.92 -12.37
CA TYR A 95 -4.46 -13.47 -13.48
C TYR A 95 -3.68 -14.52 -14.29
N LEU A 96 -2.44 -14.24 -14.67
CA LEU A 96 -1.59 -15.20 -15.39
C LEU A 96 -1.35 -16.49 -14.60
N VAL A 97 -1.13 -16.38 -13.28
CA VAL A 97 -1.00 -17.54 -12.41
C VAL A 97 -2.31 -18.35 -12.39
N LEU A 98 -3.47 -17.69 -12.26
CA LEU A 98 -4.77 -18.35 -12.26
C LEU A 98 -5.03 -19.11 -13.57
N LEU A 99 -4.67 -18.54 -14.72
CA LEU A 99 -4.73 -19.24 -16.01
C LEU A 99 -3.88 -20.52 -16.03
N GLY A 100 -2.68 -20.46 -15.45
CA GLY A 100 -1.80 -21.63 -15.31
C GLY A 100 -2.38 -22.73 -14.43
N PHE A 101 -3.30 -22.39 -13.53
CA PHE A 101 -4.04 -23.32 -12.68
C PHE A 101 -5.42 -23.70 -13.23
N GLY A 102 -5.73 -23.34 -14.48
CA GLY A 102 -6.94 -23.76 -15.19
C GLY A 102 -8.15 -22.83 -15.07
N ALA A 103 -7.96 -21.58 -14.64
CA ALA A 103 -9.03 -20.58 -14.70
C ALA A 103 -9.37 -20.23 -16.16
N GLU A 104 -10.65 -19.90 -16.41
CA GLU A 104 -11.10 -19.49 -17.74
C GLU A 104 -10.48 -18.15 -18.18
N ALA A 105 -9.97 -18.11 -19.40
CA ALA A 105 -9.41 -16.89 -19.98
C ALA A 105 -10.51 -15.93 -20.43
N GLY A 106 -10.46 -14.69 -19.95
CA GLY A 106 -11.45 -13.69 -20.31
C GLY A 106 -11.17 -12.32 -19.69
N ALA A 107 -11.77 -11.28 -20.28
CA ALA A 107 -11.70 -9.94 -19.71
C ALA A 107 -12.37 -9.86 -18.32
N GLY A 108 -13.43 -10.66 -18.11
CA GLY A 108 -14.09 -10.79 -16.81
C GLY A 108 -13.19 -11.39 -15.74
N SER A 109 -12.51 -12.50 -16.04
CA SER A 109 -11.59 -13.15 -15.09
C SER A 109 -10.36 -12.30 -14.80
N LEU A 110 -9.85 -11.54 -15.77
CA LEU A 110 -8.81 -10.53 -15.54
C LEU A 110 -9.26 -9.45 -14.55
N LEU A 111 -10.45 -8.86 -14.76
CA LEU A 111 -10.97 -7.82 -13.88
C LEU A 111 -11.19 -8.36 -12.46
N THR A 112 -11.74 -9.57 -12.35
CA THR A 112 -11.92 -10.27 -11.06
C THR A 112 -10.59 -10.51 -10.37
N ALA A 113 -9.57 -11.01 -11.07
CA ALA A 113 -8.24 -11.26 -10.51
C ALA A 113 -7.56 -9.98 -10.00
N VAL A 114 -7.60 -8.90 -10.79
CA VAL A 114 -7.04 -7.59 -10.37
C VAL A 114 -7.79 -7.06 -9.15
N SER A 115 -9.11 -7.15 -9.14
CA SER A 115 -9.94 -6.69 -8.02
C SER A 115 -9.71 -7.52 -6.76
N ALA A 116 -9.67 -8.85 -6.89
CA ALA A 116 -9.42 -9.77 -5.79
C ALA A 116 -8.03 -9.57 -5.18
N PHE A 117 -7.01 -9.35 -6.00
CA PHE A 117 -5.67 -9.04 -5.52
C PHE A 117 -5.64 -7.75 -4.70
N ASN A 118 -6.22 -6.68 -5.26
CA ASN A 118 -6.26 -5.39 -4.56
C ASN A 118 -7.06 -5.46 -3.26
N MET A 119 -8.20 -6.15 -3.23
CA MET A 119 -8.99 -6.35 -2.00
C MET A 119 -8.24 -7.17 -0.95
N SER A 120 -7.57 -8.24 -1.38
CA SER A 120 -6.77 -9.08 -0.48
C SER A 120 -5.62 -8.31 0.17
N THR A 121 -5.02 -7.34 -0.53
CA THR A 121 -3.96 -6.49 0.05
C THR A 121 -4.51 -5.55 1.14
N VAL A 122 -5.76 -5.12 1.04
CA VAL A 122 -6.43 -4.34 2.10
C VAL A 122 -6.61 -5.20 3.34
N VAL A 123 -7.11 -6.43 3.16
CA VAL A 123 -7.25 -7.39 4.27
C VAL A 123 -5.89 -7.68 4.91
N GLY A 124 -4.86 -7.90 4.09
CA GLY A 124 -3.48 -8.08 4.56
C GLY A 124 -2.97 -6.92 5.42
N ALA A 125 -3.29 -5.69 5.05
CA ALA A 125 -2.92 -4.51 5.84
C ALA A 125 -3.63 -4.46 7.20
N VAL A 126 -4.90 -4.92 7.27
CA VAL A 126 -5.67 -4.99 8.52
C VAL A 126 -5.16 -6.10 9.45
N VAL A 127 -4.74 -7.24 8.90
CA VAL A 127 -4.24 -8.39 9.67
C VAL A 127 -2.90 -8.10 10.37
N ALA A 128 -2.18 -7.05 9.96
CA ALA A 128 -0.97 -6.53 10.60
C ALA A 128 0.15 -7.57 10.82
N THR A 129 0.12 -8.70 10.12
CA THR A 129 1.21 -9.67 10.07
C THR A 129 2.34 -9.15 9.17
N PRO A 130 3.60 -9.58 9.39
CA PRO A 130 4.70 -9.21 8.51
C PRO A 130 4.35 -9.53 7.04
N GLY A 131 4.22 -8.48 6.22
CA GLY A 131 3.85 -8.62 4.82
C GLY A 131 2.40 -9.07 4.53
N GLY A 132 1.51 -9.09 5.53
CA GLY A 132 0.10 -9.51 5.37
C GLY A 132 -0.10 -11.02 5.25
N LEU A 133 0.89 -11.82 5.66
CA LEU A 133 0.87 -13.28 5.64
C LEU A 133 -0.38 -13.84 6.34
N GLY A 134 -1.02 -14.81 5.70
CA GLY A 134 -2.25 -15.45 6.14
C GLY A 134 -3.50 -14.69 5.72
N GLY A 135 -3.51 -13.36 5.83
CA GLY A 135 -4.66 -12.52 5.45
C GLY A 135 -4.82 -12.38 3.94
N VAL A 136 -3.71 -12.11 3.23
CA VAL A 136 -3.74 -11.93 1.78
C VAL A 136 -4.00 -13.26 1.07
N GLU A 137 -3.30 -14.33 1.48
CA GLU A 137 -3.37 -15.66 0.87
C GLU A 137 -4.76 -16.28 1.02
N SER A 138 -5.35 -16.16 2.22
CA SER A 138 -6.70 -16.67 2.47
C SER A 138 -7.75 -15.89 1.69
N SER A 139 -7.63 -14.56 1.61
CA SER A 139 -8.53 -13.71 0.84
C SER A 139 -8.43 -13.98 -0.66
N LEU A 140 -7.22 -14.12 -1.20
CA LEU A 140 -6.98 -14.47 -2.60
C LEU A 140 -7.61 -15.82 -2.95
N ALA A 141 -7.38 -16.84 -2.11
CA ALA A 141 -7.96 -18.16 -2.32
C ALA A 141 -9.49 -18.12 -2.22
N ALA A 142 -10.04 -17.47 -1.20
CA ALA A 142 -11.49 -17.36 -1.01
C ALA A 142 -12.18 -16.65 -2.18
N LEU A 143 -11.64 -15.51 -2.63
CA LEU A 143 -12.19 -14.74 -3.74
C LEU A 143 -12.07 -15.50 -5.07
N SER A 144 -10.98 -16.25 -5.29
CA SER A 144 -10.82 -17.06 -6.49
C SER A 144 -11.79 -18.25 -6.53
N ILE A 145 -12.07 -18.88 -5.38
CA ILE A 145 -13.08 -19.93 -5.27
C ILE A 145 -14.48 -19.36 -5.55
N GLN A 146 -14.82 -18.21 -4.94
CA GLN A 146 -16.16 -17.64 -5.01
C GLN A 146 -16.48 -16.98 -6.36
N LEU A 147 -15.51 -16.30 -6.98
CA LEU A 147 -15.74 -15.46 -8.16
C LEU A 147 -15.25 -16.08 -9.48
N LEU A 148 -14.40 -17.11 -9.42
CA LEU A 148 -13.82 -17.77 -10.60
C LEU A 148 -14.08 -19.29 -10.59
N ASP A 149 -14.92 -19.78 -9.69
CA ASP A 149 -15.29 -21.20 -9.52
C ASP A 149 -14.08 -22.15 -9.44
N MET A 150 -12.97 -21.67 -8.89
CA MET A 150 -11.75 -22.46 -8.80
C MET A 150 -11.84 -23.51 -7.69
N SER A 151 -11.24 -24.68 -7.95
CA SER A 151 -11.04 -25.68 -6.90
C SER A 151 -10.18 -25.13 -5.76
N ARG A 152 -10.48 -25.53 -4.52
CA ARG A 152 -9.74 -25.08 -3.32
C ARG A 152 -8.23 -25.30 -3.42
N PRO A 153 -7.72 -26.46 -3.90
CA PRO A 153 -6.28 -26.67 -4.06
C PRO A 153 -5.65 -25.73 -5.10
N ALA A 154 -6.32 -25.50 -6.23
CA ALA A 154 -5.83 -24.63 -7.30
C ALA A 154 -5.78 -23.16 -6.85
N ALA A 155 -6.84 -22.68 -6.20
CA ALA A 155 -6.91 -21.31 -5.67
C ALA A 155 -5.85 -21.05 -4.60
N ALA A 156 -5.63 -21.99 -3.69
CA ALA A 156 -4.58 -21.88 -2.67
C ALA A 156 -3.17 -21.89 -3.28
N ALA A 157 -2.92 -22.78 -4.25
CA ALA A 157 -1.64 -22.84 -4.95
C ALA A 157 -1.36 -21.55 -5.73
N ALA A 158 -2.35 -21.03 -6.46
CA ALA A 158 -2.25 -19.77 -7.19
C ALA A 158 -1.92 -18.60 -6.25
N ALA A 159 -2.61 -18.50 -5.10
CA ALA A 159 -2.36 -17.49 -4.09
C ALA A 159 -0.92 -17.56 -3.52
N LEU A 160 -0.42 -18.76 -3.25
CA LEU A 160 0.96 -18.94 -2.76
C LEU A 160 2.00 -18.60 -3.82
N VAL A 161 1.79 -19.02 -5.07
CA VAL A 161 2.72 -18.76 -6.18
C VAL A 161 2.86 -17.26 -6.45
N ILE A 162 1.75 -16.52 -6.54
CA ILE A 162 1.84 -15.06 -6.77
C ILE A 162 2.51 -14.34 -5.60
N ARG A 163 2.26 -14.79 -4.37
CA ARG A 163 2.86 -14.20 -3.16
C ARG A 163 4.34 -14.51 -3.07
N PHE A 164 4.74 -15.71 -3.47
CA PHE A 164 6.14 -16.06 -3.65
C PHE A 164 6.81 -15.12 -4.67
N ALA A 165 6.21 -14.98 -5.85
CA ALA A 165 6.75 -14.15 -6.93
C ALA A 165 6.81 -12.65 -6.60
N THR A 166 5.92 -12.13 -5.76
CA THR A 166 5.86 -10.68 -5.46
C THR A 166 6.62 -10.31 -4.20
N LEU A 167 6.46 -11.07 -3.12
CA LEU A 167 7.06 -10.76 -1.82
C LEU A 167 8.51 -11.25 -1.74
N TRP A 168 8.76 -12.51 -2.08
CA TRP A 168 10.10 -13.10 -1.93
C TRP A 168 11.07 -12.63 -2.99
N PHE A 169 10.58 -12.28 -4.19
CA PHE A 169 11.40 -11.60 -5.19
C PHE A 169 11.91 -10.24 -4.68
N GLY A 170 11.04 -9.44 -4.06
CA GLY A 170 11.45 -8.18 -3.44
C GLY A 170 12.48 -8.37 -2.31
N VAL A 171 12.27 -9.38 -1.46
CA VAL A 171 13.24 -9.74 -0.41
C VAL A 171 14.59 -10.16 -1.02
N ALA A 172 14.59 -10.98 -2.07
CA ALA A 172 15.81 -11.43 -2.74
C ALA A 172 16.59 -10.24 -3.34
N ILE A 173 15.91 -9.32 -4.02
CA ILE A 173 16.54 -8.08 -4.51
C ILE A 173 17.12 -7.28 -3.35
N GLY A 174 16.37 -7.09 -2.26
CA GLY A 174 16.83 -6.38 -1.09
C GLY A 174 18.10 -7.00 -0.47
N LEU A 175 18.15 -8.33 -0.37
CA LEU A 175 19.31 -9.06 0.11
C LEU A 175 20.52 -8.93 -0.83
N VAL A 176 20.31 -9.02 -2.15
CA VAL A 176 21.38 -8.82 -3.15
C VAL A 176 21.94 -7.40 -3.06
N CYS A 177 21.08 -6.38 -2.99
CA CYS A 177 21.52 -4.99 -2.82
C CYS A 177 22.34 -4.81 -1.54
N LEU A 178 21.91 -5.42 -0.44
CA LEU A 178 22.62 -5.35 0.84
C LEU A 178 23.98 -6.05 0.80
N ALA A 179 24.04 -7.21 0.16
CA ALA A 179 25.27 -7.98 -0.01
C ALA A 179 26.30 -7.25 -0.89
N LEU A 180 25.84 -6.55 -1.94
CA LEU A 180 26.70 -5.77 -2.82
C LEU A 180 27.17 -4.45 -2.19
N TRP A 181 26.35 -3.84 -1.33
CA TRP A 181 26.67 -2.55 -0.70
C TRP A 181 26.49 -2.57 0.83
N PRO A 182 27.29 -3.38 1.56
CA PRO A 182 27.17 -3.51 3.02
C PRO A 182 27.45 -2.18 3.75
N HIS A 183 28.17 -1.24 3.13
CA HIS A 183 28.41 0.09 3.67
C HIS A 183 27.14 0.93 3.92
N LEU A 184 25.99 0.62 3.31
CA LEU A 184 24.69 1.25 3.61
C LEU A 184 24.28 1.03 5.09
N LEU A 185 24.74 -0.04 5.72
CA LEU A 185 24.51 -0.31 7.15
C LEU A 185 25.42 0.52 8.06
N THR A 186 26.48 1.14 7.52
CA THR A 186 27.51 1.83 8.32
C THR A 186 27.29 3.34 8.43
N VAL A 187 26.49 3.95 7.54
CA VAL A 187 26.23 5.41 7.52
C VAL A 187 25.59 5.90 8.82
N GLN A 188 24.84 5.06 9.53
CA GLN A 188 24.19 5.42 10.80
C GLN A 188 25.16 5.46 12.01
N LYS A 189 26.31 4.78 11.94
CA LYS A 189 27.29 4.76 13.04
C LYS A 189 28.19 6.00 13.08
N GLY A 190 28.49 6.60 11.93
CA GLY A 190 29.39 7.77 11.84
C GLY A 190 28.81 9.05 12.46
N THR A 191 27.50 9.24 12.37
CA THR A 191 26.82 10.45 12.90
C THR A 191 26.69 10.42 14.42
N ILE A 192 26.53 9.23 15.03
CA ILE A 192 26.44 9.08 16.50
C ILE A 192 27.82 9.23 17.15
N ALA A 193 28.88 8.69 16.53
CA ALA A 193 30.25 8.82 17.04
C ALA A 193 30.75 10.28 17.05
N LYS A 194 30.45 11.07 16.01
CA LYS A 194 30.81 12.50 15.95
C LYS A 194 30.05 13.36 16.96
N GLY A 195 28.80 13.01 17.28
CA GLY A 195 28.01 13.71 18.30
C GLY A 195 28.55 13.53 19.72
N GLN A 196 29.12 12.36 20.03
CA GLN A 196 29.72 12.08 21.34
C GLN A 196 31.13 12.67 21.51
N GLN A 197 31.91 12.80 20.42
CA GLN A 197 33.24 13.43 20.46
C GLN A 197 33.21 14.96 20.52
N ALA A 198 32.10 15.60 20.11
CA ALA A 198 31.93 17.05 20.23
C ALA A 198 31.47 17.51 21.63
N GLN A 199 31.19 16.57 22.53
CA GLN A 199 30.72 16.81 23.91
C GLN A 199 31.72 16.35 24.99
N ALA A 200 32.91 15.88 24.59
CA ALA A 200 34.02 15.51 25.46
C ALA A 200 35.20 16.46 25.19
#